data_AF-A0AAC9W3G4-F1
#
_entry.id   AF-A0AAC9W3G4-F1
#
_cell.length_a   1.000
_cell.length_b   1.000
_cell.length_c   1.000
_cell.angle_alpha   90.00
_cell.angle_beta   90.00
_cell.angle_gamma   90.00
#
_symmetry.space_group_name_H-M   'P 1'
#
loop_
_entity.id
_entity.type
_entity.pdbx_description
1 polymer ?
#
loop_
_entity_poly.entity_id
_entity_poly.type
_entity_poly.pdbx_seq_one_letter_code
_entity_poly.pdbx_strand_id
1 'polypeptide(L)'
;MKKLVSLLMVFVLVAMQFPATPVNAESSSIAWDESIASAYNGGSGSPEDPYLIANGAQLARMAQEVNNGNEVNRSYQLTENIDLAVQSWVPIGNADFPFTGNFNGNGHSISNMKVGYIQNVSRSARSETNSLDDTRRSQGVEVLYDPVTEALEQEAAAIKAEVESVIAKEAAAQEETAASEETQAVEETDPAEAAEAPEEDTSADSVSTEDSGAIRAAMEESVISVESKVAKQNEAPENFSLFSTQDPGYEGDAGLFGYFDSGMIEKVTVKESEVTGRRYTGGIVGYSGVNAVIEQCYFDGVVNNSTVGYIGGIVGYAEGRVSNCTNIGTIGNATPDSAFIGGIAGKLEGDKLIKDSFNIGKIGSTDTVGSNAGGIVGRAPNGTLTRCANHGSVTLNSNDQDSFISGLARDIYIITNSYNTGDVSGYWASGLGGVITGGSLKNYNAGQISGGRNAGITCLLETMGQWEEIQLTAGTILVRSPFVQMRRIPMVAHQSW
;
A
#
# COMPACT_ATOMS: atom_id res chain seq x y z
N MET A 1 21.89 -14.77 -29.56
CA MET A 1 20.71 -15.59 -29.94
C MET A 1 20.17 -16.46 -28.81
N LYS A 2 20.95 -17.34 -28.16
CA LYS A 2 20.43 -18.23 -27.08
C LYS A 2 19.82 -17.50 -25.86
N LYS A 3 20.43 -16.39 -25.39
CA LYS A 3 19.87 -15.55 -24.31
C LYS A 3 18.58 -14.82 -24.72
N LEU A 4 18.47 -14.42 -25.99
CA LEU A 4 17.28 -13.74 -26.52
C LEU A 4 16.10 -14.71 -26.67
N VAL A 5 16.36 -15.95 -27.10
CA VAL A 5 15.35 -17.01 -27.24
C VAL A 5 14.85 -17.50 -25.88
N SER A 6 15.73 -17.55 -24.86
CA SER A 6 15.32 -17.87 -23.49
C SER A 6 14.45 -16.78 -22.87
N LEU A 7 14.76 -15.50 -23.12
CA LEU A 7 13.95 -14.37 -22.67
C LEU A 7 12.57 -14.36 -23.38
N LEU A 8 12.54 -14.68 -24.68
CA LEU A 8 11.31 -14.77 -25.47
C LEU A 8 10.42 -15.95 -25.02
N MET A 9 10.98 -17.10 -24.68
CA MET A 9 10.21 -18.25 -24.16
C MET A 9 9.66 -18.02 -22.75
N VAL A 10 10.38 -17.29 -21.88
CA VAL A 10 9.87 -16.88 -20.56
C VAL A 10 8.69 -15.92 -20.73
N PHE A 11 8.76 -14.97 -21.67
CA PHE A 11 7.66 -14.07 -21.97
C PHE A 11 6.43 -14.82 -22.53
N VAL A 12 6.64 -15.83 -23.37
CA VAL A 12 5.56 -16.64 -23.98
C VAL A 12 4.92 -17.63 -23.00
N LEU A 13 5.68 -18.24 -22.08
CA LEU A 13 5.12 -19.12 -21.03
C LEU A 13 4.35 -18.35 -19.96
N VAL A 14 4.79 -17.13 -19.63
CA VAL A 14 4.07 -16.20 -18.75
C VAL A 14 2.80 -15.69 -19.45
N ALA A 15 2.88 -15.33 -20.75
CA ALA A 15 1.73 -14.92 -21.55
C ALA A 15 0.62 -15.99 -21.68
N MET A 16 0.98 -17.28 -21.66
CA MET A 16 0.04 -18.41 -21.78
C MET A 16 -0.69 -18.75 -20.47
N GLN A 17 -0.34 -18.12 -19.35
CA GLN A 17 -1.01 -18.27 -18.05
C GLN A 17 -1.99 -17.12 -17.75
N PHE A 18 -2.01 -16.08 -18.58
CA PHE A 18 -3.08 -15.10 -18.54
C PHE A 18 -4.29 -15.69 -19.26
N PRO A 19 -5.50 -15.74 -18.65
CA PRO A 19 -6.68 -15.73 -19.49
C PRO A 19 -6.55 -14.48 -20.37
N ALA A 20 -6.57 -14.67 -21.69
CA ALA A 20 -6.69 -13.56 -22.63
C ALA A 20 -8.04 -12.89 -22.35
N THR A 21 -8.08 -11.94 -21.43
CA THR A 21 -9.18 -11.02 -21.33
C THR A 21 -9.07 -10.11 -22.56
N PRO A 22 -10.19 -9.84 -23.25
CA PRO A 22 -10.17 -8.80 -24.27
C PRO A 22 -9.62 -7.53 -23.61
N VAL A 23 -8.76 -6.81 -24.33
CA VAL A 23 -8.39 -5.43 -24.03
C VAL A 23 -9.69 -4.63 -24.11
N ASN A 24 -10.46 -4.69 -23.03
CA ASN A 24 -11.65 -3.90 -22.83
C ASN A 24 -11.15 -2.55 -22.33
N ALA A 25 -11.73 -1.49 -22.88
CA ALA A 25 -11.45 -0.10 -22.53
C ALA A 25 -11.26 0.05 -21.02
N GLU A 26 -10.27 0.85 -20.60
CA GLU A 26 -10.08 1.23 -19.21
C GLU A 26 -11.43 1.69 -18.65
N SER A 27 -12.05 0.86 -17.80
CA SER A 27 -13.18 1.33 -17.03
C SER A 27 -12.62 2.38 -16.11
N SER A 28 -13.08 3.62 -16.29
CA SER A 28 -12.78 4.71 -15.37
C SER A 28 -13.41 4.35 -14.03
N SER A 29 -12.65 3.67 -13.17
CA SER A 29 -13.00 3.48 -11.78
C SER A 29 -13.06 4.87 -11.14
N ILE A 30 -14.17 5.18 -10.46
CA ILE A 30 -14.28 6.43 -9.73
C ILE A 30 -13.31 6.35 -8.55
N ALA A 31 -12.37 7.29 -8.48
CA ALA A 31 -11.44 7.44 -7.38
C ALA A 31 -12.20 7.54 -6.04
N TRP A 32 -11.79 6.74 -5.07
CA TRP A 32 -12.43 6.72 -3.76
C TRP A 32 -12.19 8.03 -3.01
N ASP A 33 -13.25 8.54 -2.38
CA ASP A 33 -13.31 9.80 -1.64
C ASP A 33 -13.34 9.59 -0.12
N GLU A 34 -12.79 8.47 0.35
CA GLU A 34 -12.78 8.05 1.77
C GLU A 34 -14.17 7.76 2.36
N SER A 35 -15.22 7.79 1.54
CA SER A 35 -16.59 7.50 2.01
C SER A 35 -16.82 6.01 2.32
N ILE A 36 -17.84 5.72 3.12
CA ILE A 36 -18.28 4.36 3.43
C ILE A 36 -19.69 4.15 2.89
N ALA A 37 -19.89 3.06 2.15
CA ALA A 37 -21.19 2.77 1.55
C ALA A 37 -22.22 2.28 2.57
N SER A 38 -23.46 2.76 2.45
CA SER A 38 -24.60 2.31 3.25
C SER A 38 -25.21 0.97 2.80
N ALA A 39 -24.78 0.43 1.64
CA ALA A 39 -25.10 -0.93 1.19
C ALA A 39 -24.04 -1.48 0.19
N TYR A 40 -23.96 -2.81 0.08
CA TYR A 40 -23.26 -3.50 -1.02
C TYR A 40 -24.07 -3.43 -2.33
N ASN A 41 -23.43 -3.72 -3.46
CA ASN A 41 -24.09 -3.68 -4.78
C ASN A 41 -25.03 -4.89 -5.03
N GLY A 42 -25.11 -5.82 -4.08
CA GLY A 42 -25.91 -7.03 -4.15
C GLY A 42 -25.31 -8.14 -3.31
N GLY A 43 -25.98 -9.30 -3.32
CA GLY A 43 -25.58 -10.50 -2.59
C GLY A 43 -26.04 -10.54 -1.13
N SER A 44 -26.09 -11.75 -0.60
CA SER A 44 -26.41 -12.04 0.81
C SER A 44 -25.16 -12.31 1.66
N GLY A 45 -23.99 -12.36 1.03
CA GLY A 45 -22.71 -12.68 1.68
C GLY A 45 -22.52 -14.19 1.91
N SER A 46 -23.39 -15.04 1.34
CA SER A 46 -23.18 -16.49 1.34
C SER A 46 -22.14 -16.88 0.29
N PRO A 47 -21.51 -18.07 0.38
CA PRO A 47 -20.59 -18.55 -0.65
C PRO A 47 -21.20 -18.62 -2.06
N GLU A 48 -22.49 -18.92 -2.18
CA GLU A 48 -23.21 -19.02 -3.46
C GLU A 48 -23.73 -17.67 -3.96
N ASP A 49 -23.83 -16.68 -3.08
CA ASP A 49 -24.37 -15.35 -3.34
C ASP A 49 -23.56 -14.29 -2.56
N PRO A 50 -22.29 -14.07 -2.97
CA PRO A 50 -21.36 -13.21 -2.24
C PRO A 50 -21.77 -11.74 -2.31
N TYR A 51 -21.37 -10.95 -1.32
CA TYR A 51 -21.52 -9.50 -1.40
C TYR A 51 -20.72 -8.94 -2.57
N LEU A 52 -21.37 -8.12 -3.40
CA LEU A 52 -20.77 -7.53 -4.59
C LEU A 52 -20.18 -6.15 -4.29
N ILE A 53 -18.90 -5.98 -4.60
CA ILE A 53 -18.12 -4.76 -4.36
C ILE A 53 -17.72 -4.15 -5.70
N ALA A 54 -18.26 -2.98 -6.01
CA ALA A 54 -18.04 -2.24 -7.25
C ALA A 54 -17.20 -0.96 -7.07
N ASN A 55 -16.92 -0.53 -5.83
CA ASN A 55 -16.19 0.72 -5.57
C ASN A 55 -15.50 0.72 -4.20
N GLY A 56 -14.65 1.74 -3.99
CA GLY A 56 -13.89 1.91 -2.74
C GLY A 56 -14.75 2.06 -1.50
N ALA A 57 -15.91 2.72 -1.59
CA ALA A 57 -16.79 2.92 -0.43
C ALA A 57 -17.41 1.61 0.08
N GLN A 58 -17.71 0.66 -0.82
CA GLN A 58 -18.18 -0.68 -0.47
C GLN A 58 -17.05 -1.56 0.10
N LEU A 59 -15.83 -1.41 -0.41
CA LEU A 59 -14.66 -2.08 0.16
C LEU A 59 -14.34 -1.55 1.57
N ALA A 60 -14.43 -0.23 1.78
CA ALA A 60 -14.25 0.42 3.08
C ALA A 60 -15.33 -0.02 4.09
N ARG A 61 -16.57 -0.19 3.63
CA ARG A 61 -17.64 -0.77 4.45
C ARG A 61 -17.28 -2.17 4.94
N MET A 62 -16.81 -3.04 4.04
CA MET A 62 -16.35 -4.38 4.42
C MET A 62 -15.24 -4.31 5.48
N ALA A 63 -14.25 -3.44 5.28
CA ALA A 63 -13.18 -3.27 6.25
C ALA A 63 -13.73 -2.86 7.63
N GLN A 64 -14.64 -1.90 7.68
CA GLN A 64 -15.29 -1.45 8.93
C GLN A 64 -16.10 -2.56 9.60
N GLU A 65 -16.90 -3.31 8.84
CA GLU A 65 -17.75 -4.38 9.38
C GLU A 65 -16.91 -5.53 9.97
N VAL A 66 -15.85 -5.95 9.27
CA VAL A 66 -14.89 -6.95 9.79
C VAL A 66 -14.17 -6.42 11.02
N ASN A 67 -13.62 -5.21 10.94
CA ASN A 67 -12.81 -4.65 12.02
C ASN A 67 -13.59 -4.33 13.31
N ASN A 68 -14.91 -4.21 13.22
CA ASN A 68 -15.81 -4.06 14.37
C ASN A 68 -16.33 -5.40 14.92
N GLY A 69 -15.91 -6.54 14.35
CA GLY A 69 -16.36 -7.87 14.78
C GLY A 69 -17.80 -8.20 14.38
N ASN A 70 -18.38 -7.46 13.43
CA ASN A 70 -19.76 -7.65 13.00
C ASN A 70 -19.89 -8.78 11.97
N GLU A 71 -18.79 -9.21 11.37
CA GLU A 71 -18.79 -10.20 10.29
C GLU A 71 -18.01 -11.46 10.65
N VAL A 72 -18.67 -12.60 10.52
CA VAL A 72 -18.08 -13.93 10.65
C VAL A 72 -18.40 -14.71 9.39
N ASN A 73 -17.36 -15.19 8.70
CA ASN A 73 -17.48 -16.15 7.60
C ASN A 73 -18.43 -15.74 6.45
N ARG A 74 -18.25 -14.53 5.90
CA ARG A 74 -18.93 -14.05 4.67
C ARG A 74 -18.08 -14.21 3.43
N SER A 75 -18.74 -14.22 2.27
CA SER A 75 -18.09 -14.21 0.96
C SER A 75 -18.30 -12.89 0.24
N TYR A 76 -17.25 -12.37 -0.37
CA TYR A 76 -17.19 -11.10 -1.09
C TYR A 76 -16.60 -11.30 -2.49
N GLN A 77 -17.09 -10.55 -3.46
CA GLN A 77 -16.60 -10.58 -4.83
C GLN A 77 -16.50 -9.18 -5.42
N LEU A 78 -15.36 -8.87 -6.05
CA LEU A 78 -15.24 -7.65 -6.84
C LEU A 78 -16.03 -7.77 -8.14
N THR A 79 -16.71 -6.69 -8.52
CA THR A 79 -17.41 -6.57 -9.81
C THR A 79 -16.83 -5.50 -10.72
N GLU A 80 -15.94 -4.65 -10.19
CA GLU A 80 -15.28 -3.57 -10.92
C GLU A 80 -13.87 -3.36 -10.38
N ASN A 81 -13.04 -2.66 -11.15
CA ASN A 81 -11.76 -2.15 -10.64
C ASN A 81 -12.01 -1.06 -9.60
N ILE A 82 -11.17 -1.03 -8.56
CA ILE A 82 -11.26 -0.07 -7.46
C ILE A 82 -9.99 0.78 -7.43
N ASP A 83 -10.17 2.09 -7.44
CA ASP A 83 -9.10 3.06 -7.23
C ASP A 83 -9.26 3.69 -5.85
N LEU A 84 -8.29 3.46 -4.96
CA LEU A 84 -8.25 3.99 -3.61
C LEU A 84 -7.56 5.37 -3.53
N ALA A 85 -7.24 5.98 -4.67
CA ALA A 85 -6.84 7.38 -4.81
C ALA A 85 -5.62 7.82 -3.97
N VAL A 86 -4.72 6.88 -3.66
CA VAL A 86 -3.52 7.09 -2.82
C VAL A 86 -3.91 7.49 -1.38
N GLN A 87 -5.15 7.19 -0.99
CA GLN A 87 -5.66 7.49 0.34
C GLN A 87 -5.25 6.43 1.36
N SER A 88 -5.27 6.86 2.62
CA SER A 88 -4.93 6.00 3.75
C SER A 88 -5.95 4.86 3.87
N TRP A 89 -5.46 3.64 3.73
CA TRP A 89 -6.24 2.42 3.83
C TRP A 89 -6.10 1.81 5.23
N VAL A 90 -7.23 1.47 5.84
CA VAL A 90 -7.28 0.67 7.06
C VAL A 90 -7.34 -0.80 6.66
N PRO A 91 -6.34 -1.62 7.03
CA PRO A 91 -6.34 -3.04 6.67
C PRO A 91 -7.59 -3.78 7.14
N ILE A 92 -8.05 -4.74 6.34
CA ILE A 92 -9.18 -5.60 6.67
C ILE A 92 -8.74 -6.68 7.66
N GLY A 93 -9.40 -6.77 8.81
CA GLY A 93 -9.11 -7.73 9.87
C GLY A 93 -7.96 -7.27 10.77
N ASN A 94 -8.14 -7.53 12.07
CA ASN A 94 -7.16 -7.25 13.12
C ASN A 94 -7.05 -8.43 14.10
N ALA A 95 -6.17 -8.35 15.10
CA ALA A 95 -5.92 -9.45 16.03
C ALA A 95 -7.15 -9.84 16.87
N ASP A 96 -8.02 -8.88 17.19
CA ASP A 96 -9.26 -9.13 17.94
C ASP A 96 -10.38 -9.64 17.01
N PHE A 97 -10.43 -9.08 15.80
CA PHE A 97 -11.45 -9.36 14.79
C PHE A 97 -10.80 -9.75 13.45
N PRO A 98 -10.27 -10.98 13.34
CA PRO A 98 -9.63 -11.43 12.12
C PRO A 98 -10.67 -11.68 11.03
N PHE A 99 -10.27 -11.48 9.76
CA PHE A 99 -11.11 -11.90 8.64
C PHE A 99 -11.16 -13.44 8.57
N THR A 100 -12.37 -14.01 8.51
CA THR A 100 -12.63 -15.47 8.52
C THR A 100 -13.48 -15.92 7.32
N GLY A 101 -13.48 -15.16 6.22
CA GLY A 101 -14.37 -15.35 5.09
C GLY A 101 -13.67 -15.61 3.76
N ASN A 102 -14.42 -15.47 2.66
CA ASN A 102 -13.90 -15.59 1.30
C ASN A 102 -13.88 -14.22 0.61
N PHE A 103 -12.81 -13.92 -0.12
CA PHE A 103 -12.70 -12.73 -0.95
C PHE A 103 -12.19 -13.11 -2.33
N ASN A 104 -13.00 -12.86 -3.35
CA ASN A 104 -12.69 -13.17 -4.74
C ASN A 104 -12.50 -11.88 -5.55
N GLY A 105 -11.28 -11.62 -6.00
CA GLY A 105 -10.99 -10.45 -6.84
C GLY A 105 -11.60 -10.54 -8.24
N ASN A 106 -12.02 -11.74 -8.70
CA ASN A 106 -12.78 -11.95 -9.93
C ASN A 106 -12.18 -11.29 -11.19
N GLY A 107 -10.85 -11.15 -11.25
CA GLY A 107 -10.15 -10.52 -12.37
C GLY A 107 -10.12 -8.99 -12.35
N HIS A 108 -10.65 -8.36 -11.29
CA HIS A 108 -10.56 -6.93 -11.06
C HIS A 108 -9.37 -6.57 -10.16
N SER A 109 -8.94 -5.32 -10.26
CA SER A 109 -7.82 -4.77 -9.50
C SER A 109 -8.26 -3.78 -8.44
N ILE A 110 -7.49 -3.71 -7.36
CA ILE A 110 -7.50 -2.64 -6.37
C ILE A 110 -6.19 -1.86 -6.56
N SER A 111 -6.27 -0.55 -6.67
CA SER A 111 -5.13 0.30 -7.01
C SER A 111 -4.98 1.50 -6.08
N ASN A 112 -3.79 2.08 -6.06
CA ASN A 112 -3.48 3.29 -5.32
C ASN A 112 -3.81 3.18 -3.82
N MET A 113 -3.61 2.00 -3.23
CA MET A 113 -3.78 1.79 -1.79
C MET A 113 -2.57 2.34 -1.05
N LYS A 114 -2.77 3.08 0.05
CA LYS A 114 -1.69 3.49 0.95
C LYS A 114 -1.92 3.00 2.37
N VAL A 115 -1.11 2.04 2.82
CA VAL A 115 -1.07 1.62 4.23
C VAL A 115 0.21 2.18 4.83
N GLY A 116 0.11 2.97 5.90
CA GLY A 116 1.28 3.64 6.46
C GLY A 116 1.27 3.70 7.98
N TYR A 117 2.42 3.43 8.59
CA TYR A 117 2.71 3.73 9.99
C TYR A 117 3.23 5.15 10.13
N ILE A 118 2.52 6.02 10.87
CA ILE A 118 3.05 7.33 11.24
C ILE A 118 4.02 7.10 12.40
N GLN A 119 5.33 7.22 12.13
CA GLN A 119 6.34 7.26 13.19
C GLN A 119 6.04 8.46 14.11
N ASN A 120 5.84 8.21 15.40
CA ASN A 120 6.01 9.27 16.39
C ASN A 120 7.47 9.71 16.34
N VAL A 121 7.76 10.81 15.65
CA VAL A 121 9.10 11.41 15.58
C VAL A 121 9.43 12.04 16.93
N SER A 122 9.65 11.22 17.97
CA SER A 122 10.13 11.68 19.28
C SER A 122 10.81 10.58 20.10
N ARG A 123 11.70 9.79 19.49
CA ARG A 123 12.68 9.00 20.26
C ARG A 123 14.15 9.19 19.88
N SER A 124 14.46 9.87 18.78
CA SER A 124 15.86 10.11 18.37
C SER A 124 16.50 11.38 18.98
N ALA A 125 15.77 12.22 19.72
CA ALA A 125 16.30 13.47 20.28
C ALA A 125 16.33 13.51 21.83
N ARG A 126 16.09 12.39 22.52
CA ARG A 126 16.05 12.36 24.00
C ARG A 126 16.87 11.21 24.59
N SER A 127 18.17 11.22 24.29
CA SER A 127 19.17 10.45 25.05
C SER A 127 20.35 11.33 25.50
N GLU A 128 20.14 12.64 25.61
CA GLU A 128 21.02 13.48 26.42
C GLU A 128 20.14 14.39 27.29
N THR A 129 20.42 14.38 28.59
CA THR A 129 19.76 15.09 29.70
C THR A 129 18.59 14.37 30.38
N ASN A 130 18.97 13.66 31.45
CA ASN A 130 18.47 13.82 32.82
C ASN A 130 16.98 13.56 33.09
N SER A 131 16.68 12.48 33.82
CA SER A 131 16.51 12.49 35.28
C SER A 131 15.21 13.17 35.74
N LEU A 132 14.32 12.35 36.30
CA LEU A 132 13.27 12.70 37.27
C LEU A 132 12.17 13.65 36.74
N ASP A 133 10.97 13.13 36.51
CA ASP A 133 9.85 13.25 37.47
C ASP A 133 8.55 12.77 36.83
N ASP A 134 7.87 11.87 37.53
CA ASP A 134 6.59 11.26 37.20
C ASP A 134 5.49 12.14 37.78
N THR A 135 5.08 13.23 37.09
CA THR A 135 3.93 14.06 37.56
C THR A 135 3.29 15.04 36.57
N ARG A 136 3.52 14.97 35.25
CA ARG A 136 2.77 15.82 34.28
C ARG A 136 2.00 15.01 33.25
N ARG A 137 1.03 14.24 33.75
CA ARG A 137 -0.22 14.01 33.04
C ARG A 137 -1.03 15.32 33.06
N SER A 138 -1.67 15.61 31.94
CA SER A 138 -2.60 16.71 31.66
C SER A 138 -2.00 17.98 31.07
N GLN A 139 -2.61 18.36 29.94
CA GLN A 139 -2.58 19.63 29.21
C GLN A 139 -1.54 19.77 28.08
N GLY A 140 -2.08 19.95 26.87
CA GLY A 140 -1.40 20.58 25.74
C GLY A 140 -1.05 19.64 24.60
N VAL A 141 -2.00 19.40 23.70
CA VAL A 141 -1.71 18.98 22.32
C VAL A 141 -1.11 20.22 21.64
N GLU A 142 0.18 20.17 21.28
CA GLU A 142 0.81 21.17 20.44
C GLU A 142 0.76 20.65 18.99
N VAL A 143 -0.14 21.21 18.20
CA VAL A 143 -0.42 20.84 16.80
C VAL A 143 0.74 21.33 15.94
N LEU A 144 1.44 20.42 15.26
CA LEU A 144 2.41 20.78 14.22
C LEU A 144 1.68 20.99 12.88
N TYR A 145 1.72 22.24 12.42
CA TYR A 145 1.14 22.81 11.20
C TYR A 145 1.71 22.19 9.89
N ASP A 146 0.84 21.98 8.89
CA ASP A 146 1.18 21.57 7.51
C ASP A 146 1.34 22.81 6.60
N PRO A 147 2.46 22.96 5.85
CA PRO A 147 2.70 24.08 4.95
C PRO A 147 1.69 24.21 3.78
N VAL A 148 0.89 23.17 3.48
CA VAL A 148 -0.22 23.28 2.50
C VAL A 148 -1.40 24.06 3.09
N THR A 149 -1.64 23.93 4.40
CA THR A 149 -2.72 24.64 5.12
C THR A 149 -2.45 26.14 5.18
N GLU A 150 -1.20 26.55 5.38
CA GLU A 150 -0.82 27.98 5.43
C GLU A 150 -1.02 28.68 4.08
N ALA A 151 -0.75 28.00 2.96
CA ALA A 151 -0.95 28.56 1.62
C ALA A 151 -2.44 28.76 1.29
N LEU A 152 -3.29 27.81 1.68
CA LEU A 152 -4.74 27.88 1.44
C LEU A 152 -5.45 28.85 2.40
N GLU A 153 -5.01 28.93 3.66
CA GLU A 153 -5.50 29.94 4.60
C GLU A 153 -5.08 31.36 4.20
N GLN A 154 -3.87 31.53 3.65
CA GLN A 154 -3.44 32.82 3.09
C GLN A 154 -4.25 33.23 1.86
N GLU A 155 -4.60 32.28 0.99
CA GLU A 155 -5.44 32.54 -0.19
C GLU A 155 -6.89 32.88 0.22
N ALA A 156 -7.46 32.17 1.20
CA ALA A 156 -8.77 32.47 1.76
C ALA A 156 -8.80 33.82 2.50
N ALA A 157 -7.75 34.14 3.26
CA ALA A 157 -7.62 35.43 3.94
C ALA A 157 -7.45 36.60 2.96
N ALA A 158 -6.73 36.39 1.85
CA ALA A 158 -6.59 37.40 0.79
C ALA A 158 -7.93 37.68 0.10
N ILE A 159 -8.70 36.65 -0.22
CA ILE A 159 -10.05 36.79 -0.80
C ILE A 159 -10.97 37.51 0.18
N LYS A 160 -10.93 37.15 1.48
CA LYS A 160 -11.73 37.81 2.51
C LYS A 160 -11.39 39.30 2.67
N ALA A 161 -10.11 39.65 2.66
CA ALA A 161 -9.67 41.04 2.75
C ALA A 161 -10.10 41.87 1.53
N GLU A 162 -10.09 41.27 0.33
CA GLU A 162 -10.52 41.95 -0.88
C GLU A 162 -12.04 42.21 -0.86
N VAL A 163 -12.83 41.26 -0.38
CA VAL A 163 -14.28 41.39 -0.17
C VAL A 163 -14.62 42.46 0.87
N GLU A 164 -13.93 42.48 2.02
CA GLU A 164 -14.12 43.51 3.03
C GLU A 164 -13.78 44.92 2.50
N SER A 165 -12.80 45.02 1.59
CA SER A 165 -12.46 46.29 0.93
C SER A 165 -13.54 46.79 -0.05
N VAL A 166 -14.25 45.87 -0.72
CA VAL A 166 -15.35 46.20 -1.64
C VAL A 166 -16.57 46.65 -0.82
N ILE A 167 -16.89 45.95 0.27
CA ILE A 167 -17.97 46.32 1.19
C ILE A 167 -17.72 47.71 1.80
N ALA A 168 -16.48 48.01 2.20
CA ALA A 168 -16.12 49.33 2.73
C ALA A 168 -16.25 50.45 1.70
N LYS A 169 -15.97 50.18 0.42
CA LYS A 169 -16.13 51.15 -0.67
C LYS A 169 -17.60 51.42 -1.00
N GLU A 170 -18.45 50.39 -0.98
CA GLU A 170 -19.90 50.55 -1.16
C GLU A 170 -20.54 51.32 0.00
N ALA A 171 -20.12 51.06 1.25
CA ALA A 171 -20.60 51.80 2.42
C ALA A 171 -20.20 53.29 2.37
N ALA A 172 -18.98 53.61 1.92
CA ALA A 172 -18.53 54.99 1.75
C ALA A 172 -19.29 55.75 0.65
N ALA A 173 -19.68 55.06 -0.43
CA ALA A 173 -20.51 55.64 -1.50
C ALA A 173 -21.97 55.93 -1.04
N GLN A 174 -22.47 55.21 -0.03
CA GLN A 174 -23.78 55.45 0.58
C GLN A 174 -23.78 56.62 1.58
N GLU A 175 -22.66 56.87 2.28
CA GLU A 175 -22.54 58.06 3.15
C GLU A 175 -22.39 59.37 2.34
N GLU A 176 -21.75 59.34 1.17
CA GLU A 176 -21.58 60.53 0.32
C GLU A 176 -22.89 60.96 -0.39
N THR A 177 -23.80 60.01 -0.62
CA THR A 177 -25.15 60.28 -1.14
C THR A 177 -26.10 60.80 -0.06
N ALA A 178 -26.00 60.30 1.18
CA ALA A 178 -26.79 60.79 2.32
C ALA A 178 -26.43 62.23 2.76
N ALA A 179 -25.17 62.65 2.60
CA ALA A 179 -24.74 64.01 2.95
C ALA A 179 -25.24 65.10 1.97
N SER A 180 -25.75 64.71 0.78
CA SER A 180 -26.28 65.64 -0.22
C SER A 180 -27.76 65.95 -0.08
N GLU A 181 -28.52 65.16 0.71
CA GLU A 181 -29.97 65.37 0.90
C GLU A 181 -30.32 66.26 2.12
N GLU A 182 -29.37 66.52 3.02
CA GLU A 182 -29.64 67.30 4.26
C GLU A 182 -29.46 68.83 4.13
N THR A 183 -29.24 69.38 2.92
CA THR A 183 -29.09 70.84 2.70
C THR A 183 -30.14 71.54 1.81
N GLN A 184 -31.29 70.93 1.56
CA GLN A 184 -32.44 71.63 0.94
C GLN A 184 -33.69 71.56 1.82
N ALA A 185 -33.71 72.37 2.88
CA ALA A 185 -34.94 72.65 3.61
C ALA A 185 -34.96 74.09 4.12
N VAL A 186 -34.92 75.09 3.23
CA VAL A 186 -35.46 76.44 3.52
C VAL A 186 -35.96 77.11 2.23
N GLU A 187 -37.20 77.60 2.31
CA GLU A 187 -37.80 78.80 1.68
C GLU A 187 -39.00 78.62 0.71
N GLU A 188 -40.07 79.33 1.04
CA GLU A 188 -41.42 79.35 0.47
C GLU A 188 -41.52 80.10 -0.88
N THR A 189 -42.51 79.77 -1.75
CA THR A 189 -43.67 80.64 -2.11
C THR A 189 -44.48 80.15 -3.35
N ASP A 190 -45.80 80.40 -3.26
CA ASP A 190 -46.99 80.39 -4.14
C ASP A 190 -46.96 80.18 -5.70
N PRO A 191 -48.12 79.84 -6.34
CA PRO A 191 -48.25 79.18 -7.65
C PRO A 191 -48.61 80.08 -8.84
N ALA A 192 -48.19 79.71 -10.06
CA ALA A 192 -48.93 79.96 -11.32
C ALA A 192 -48.24 79.36 -12.57
N GLU A 193 -49.07 78.66 -13.37
CA GLU A 193 -49.16 78.61 -14.84
C GLU A 193 -47.94 78.29 -15.78
N ALA A 194 -48.11 77.16 -16.48
CA ALA A 194 -47.77 76.82 -17.88
C ALA A 194 -46.41 77.18 -18.55
N ALA A 195 -45.88 76.13 -19.22
CA ALA A 195 -45.26 76.08 -20.56
C ALA A 195 -43.76 75.72 -20.65
N GLU A 196 -43.55 74.72 -21.52
CA GLU A 196 -42.37 74.40 -22.35
C GLU A 196 -41.03 73.99 -21.71
N ALA A 197 -40.64 72.74 -22.03
CA ALA A 197 -39.28 72.20 -21.98
C ALA A 197 -38.39 72.87 -23.08
N PRO A 198 -37.03 72.80 -23.05
CA PRO A 198 -36.32 71.52 -23.21
C PRO A 198 -34.97 71.35 -22.46
N GLU A 199 -34.62 70.08 -22.29
CA GLU A 199 -33.30 69.42 -22.26
C GLU A 199 -32.08 70.11 -21.62
N GLU A 200 -31.53 69.50 -20.56
CA GLU A 200 -30.10 69.15 -20.53
C GLU A 200 -29.83 67.95 -19.61
N ASP A 201 -28.83 67.19 -20.06
CA ASP A 201 -28.45 65.82 -19.77
C ASP A 201 -27.67 65.67 -18.47
N THR A 202 -28.18 64.84 -17.54
CA THR A 202 -27.32 64.09 -16.61
C THR A 202 -27.94 62.71 -16.37
N SER A 203 -27.53 61.73 -17.18
CA SER A 203 -27.71 60.32 -16.86
C SER A 203 -26.95 59.98 -15.58
N ALA A 204 -27.61 60.16 -14.42
CA ALA A 204 -27.26 59.41 -13.23
C ALA A 204 -27.72 57.97 -13.50
N ASP A 205 -26.77 57.13 -13.91
CA ASP A 205 -26.94 55.69 -14.00
C ASP A 205 -27.17 55.20 -12.56
N SER A 206 -28.43 55.12 -12.18
CA SER A 206 -28.84 54.51 -10.92
C SER A 206 -28.52 53.02 -11.03
N VAL A 207 -27.33 52.63 -10.58
CA VAL A 207 -27.02 51.24 -10.29
C VAL A 207 -28.05 50.79 -9.26
N SER A 208 -29.04 50.04 -9.73
CA SER A 208 -30.14 49.55 -8.92
C SER A 208 -29.56 48.71 -7.78
N THR A 209 -29.96 49.03 -6.56
CA THR A 209 -29.63 48.29 -5.33
C THR A 209 -30.14 46.85 -5.32
N GLU A 210 -30.83 46.40 -6.38
CA GLU A 210 -31.24 45.02 -6.58
C GLU A 210 -30.10 44.12 -7.10
N ASP A 211 -29.11 44.68 -7.81
CA ASP A 211 -28.00 43.89 -8.38
C ASP A 211 -26.88 43.63 -7.36
N SER A 212 -26.63 44.57 -6.43
CA SER A 212 -25.65 44.39 -5.35
C SER A 212 -26.08 43.34 -4.33
N GLY A 213 -27.38 43.22 -4.05
CA GLY A 213 -27.94 42.17 -3.19
C GLY A 213 -27.81 40.77 -3.82
N ALA A 214 -28.04 40.65 -5.12
CA ALA A 214 -27.90 39.39 -5.85
C ALA A 214 -26.44 38.95 -6.00
N ILE A 215 -25.52 39.90 -6.28
CA ILE A 215 -24.08 39.64 -6.34
C ILE A 215 -23.55 39.25 -4.95
N ARG A 216 -24.01 39.92 -3.89
CA ARG A 216 -23.66 39.58 -2.51
C ARG A 216 -24.16 38.20 -2.11
N ALA A 217 -25.39 37.84 -2.46
CA ALA A 217 -25.93 36.50 -2.20
C ALA A 217 -25.16 35.42 -2.97
N ALA A 218 -24.80 35.66 -4.23
CA ALA A 218 -24.01 34.73 -5.04
C ALA A 218 -22.57 34.58 -4.51
N MET A 219 -21.96 35.66 -4.00
CA MET A 219 -20.63 35.60 -3.37
C MET A 219 -20.68 34.93 -2.00
N GLU A 220 -21.69 35.19 -1.17
CA GLU A 220 -21.90 34.49 0.11
C GLU A 220 -22.15 32.98 -0.12
N GLU A 221 -22.91 32.61 -1.16
CA GLU A 221 -23.12 31.21 -1.56
C GLU A 221 -21.85 30.55 -2.10
N SER A 222 -20.99 31.32 -2.78
CA SER A 222 -19.65 30.87 -3.22
C SER A 222 -18.70 30.67 -2.04
N VAL A 223 -18.69 31.58 -1.07
CA VAL A 223 -17.90 31.48 0.16
C VAL A 223 -18.38 30.30 1.00
N ILE A 224 -19.69 30.11 1.18
CA ILE A 224 -20.25 28.92 1.85
C ILE A 224 -19.89 27.65 1.09
N SER A 225 -19.89 27.67 -0.26
CA SER A 225 -19.46 26.52 -1.06
C SER A 225 -17.98 26.18 -0.84
N VAL A 226 -17.11 27.19 -0.77
CA VAL A 226 -15.68 27.02 -0.48
C VAL A 226 -15.44 26.59 0.96
N GLU A 227 -16.07 27.26 1.94
CA GLU A 227 -16.01 26.90 3.36
C GLU A 227 -16.58 25.50 3.62
N SER A 228 -17.62 25.07 2.89
CA SER A 228 -18.14 23.69 2.99
C SER A 228 -17.21 22.64 2.36
N LYS A 229 -16.45 23.01 1.32
CA LYS A 229 -15.41 22.14 0.74
C LYS A 229 -14.19 22.05 1.66
N VAL A 230 -13.83 23.15 2.32
CA VAL A 230 -12.77 23.22 3.35
C VAL A 230 -13.19 22.49 4.62
N ALA A 231 -14.45 22.62 5.06
CA ALA A 231 -15.02 21.89 6.19
C ALA A 231 -15.13 20.39 5.90
N LYS A 232 -15.47 19.96 4.68
CA LYS A 232 -15.45 18.54 4.29
C LYS A 232 -14.04 17.94 4.19
N GLN A 233 -13.00 18.75 3.98
CA GLN A 233 -11.61 18.30 4.07
C GLN A 233 -11.10 18.24 5.52
N ASN A 234 -11.67 19.04 6.43
CA ASN A 234 -11.25 19.12 7.84
C ASN A 234 -12.15 18.35 8.83
N GLU A 235 -13.37 17.98 8.42
CA GLU A 235 -14.19 17.02 9.13
C GLU A 235 -13.86 15.64 8.57
N ALA A 236 -12.87 14.99 9.17
CA ALA A 236 -12.78 13.53 9.07
C ALA A 236 -14.19 12.98 9.39
N PRO A 237 -14.78 12.12 8.54
CA PRO A 237 -16.10 11.59 8.78
C PRO A 237 -16.15 11.08 10.23
N GLU A 238 -17.16 11.51 11.01
CA GLU A 238 -17.29 11.28 12.46
C GLU A 238 -17.34 9.80 12.90
N ASN A 239 -16.85 8.87 12.07
CA ASN A 239 -16.62 7.47 12.39
C ASN A 239 -15.41 6.81 11.69
N PHE A 240 -14.44 7.58 11.16
CA PHE A 240 -13.19 7.02 10.60
C PHE A 240 -11.97 7.24 11.52
N SER A 241 -12.20 7.06 12.82
CA SER A 241 -11.16 6.91 13.85
C SER A 241 -11.12 5.48 14.36
N LEU A 242 -10.98 4.51 13.47
CA LEU A 242 -10.70 3.13 13.85
C LEU A 242 -9.36 2.76 13.22
N PHE A 243 -8.33 2.77 14.08
CA PHE A 243 -6.93 2.42 13.80
C PHE A 243 -6.12 3.47 13.02
N SER A 244 -6.04 4.68 13.59
CA SER A 244 -4.81 5.46 13.41
C SER A 244 -3.63 4.57 13.81
N THR A 245 -2.58 4.52 13.00
CA THR A 245 -1.35 3.77 13.29
C THR A 245 -0.60 4.24 14.55
N GLN A 246 -1.17 5.20 15.29
CA GLN A 246 -0.77 5.63 16.62
C GLN A 246 -1.43 4.86 17.77
N ASP A 247 -2.40 3.97 17.51
CA ASP A 247 -3.05 3.20 18.58
C ASP A 247 -2.07 2.16 19.18
N PRO A 248 -1.81 2.18 20.50
CA PRO A 248 -0.96 1.19 21.18
C PRO A 248 -1.44 -0.27 21.06
N GLY A 249 -2.64 -0.53 20.51
CA GLY A 249 -3.13 -1.86 20.11
C GLY A 249 -2.85 -2.29 18.66
N TYR A 250 -2.34 -1.39 17.80
CA TYR A 250 -2.02 -1.76 16.41
C TYR A 250 -0.70 -2.57 16.37
N GLU A 251 -0.82 -3.89 16.24
CA GLU A 251 0.31 -4.84 16.12
C GLU A 251 1.20 -4.56 14.89
N GLY A 252 0.72 -3.74 13.94
CA GLY A 252 1.48 -3.36 12.75
C GLY A 252 1.38 -4.36 11.62
N ASP A 253 0.26 -5.09 11.56
CA ASP A 253 -0.07 -6.03 10.51
C ASP A 253 -0.69 -5.27 9.34
N ALA A 254 -0.02 -5.34 8.19
CA ALA A 254 -0.26 -4.45 7.07
C ALA A 254 -0.43 -5.20 5.75
N GLY A 255 -1.29 -4.63 4.90
CA GLY A 255 -1.71 -5.13 3.60
C GLY A 255 -3.13 -4.65 3.30
N LEU A 256 -3.72 -5.12 2.19
CA LEU A 256 -5.16 -4.99 1.98
C LEU A 256 -5.93 -5.63 3.14
N PHE A 257 -5.46 -6.80 3.57
CA PHE A 257 -5.88 -7.51 4.78
C PHE A 257 -4.75 -7.42 5.82
N GLY A 258 -5.06 -6.96 7.03
CA GLY A 258 -4.12 -6.97 8.15
C GLY A 258 -4.00 -8.37 8.72
N TYR A 259 -5.14 -8.94 9.10
CA TYR A 259 -5.22 -10.25 9.74
C TYR A 259 -6.29 -11.14 9.11
N PHE A 260 -5.87 -12.25 8.51
CA PHE A 260 -6.73 -13.23 7.84
C PHE A 260 -6.55 -14.61 8.46
N ASP A 261 -7.52 -15.08 9.25
CA ASP A 261 -7.37 -16.30 10.03
C ASP A 261 -7.78 -17.57 9.25
N SER A 262 -8.87 -17.52 8.51
CA SER A 262 -9.41 -18.68 7.79
C SER A 262 -10.29 -18.30 6.61
N GLY A 263 -10.44 -19.21 5.65
CA GLY A 263 -11.21 -19.00 4.41
C GLY A 263 -10.30 -18.89 3.19
N MET A 264 -10.73 -18.18 2.15
CA MET A 264 -9.99 -18.05 0.90
C MET A 264 -9.90 -16.60 0.40
N ILE A 265 -8.69 -16.12 0.16
CA ILE A 265 -8.43 -14.92 -0.62
C ILE A 265 -7.92 -15.39 -1.99
N GLU A 266 -8.70 -15.16 -3.04
CA GLU A 266 -8.35 -15.59 -4.40
C GLU A 266 -8.47 -14.49 -5.46
N LYS A 267 -7.62 -14.57 -6.48
CA LYS A 267 -7.68 -13.72 -7.69
C LYS A 267 -7.62 -12.22 -7.40
N VAL A 268 -6.99 -11.85 -6.30
CA VAL A 268 -6.81 -10.46 -5.88
C VAL A 268 -5.60 -9.87 -6.60
N THR A 269 -5.82 -8.76 -7.29
CA THR A 269 -4.74 -7.95 -7.88
C THR A 269 -4.68 -6.62 -7.15
N VAL A 270 -3.58 -6.36 -6.45
CA VAL A 270 -3.29 -5.04 -5.86
C VAL A 270 -2.15 -4.42 -6.67
N LYS A 271 -2.35 -3.20 -7.19
CA LYS A 271 -1.37 -2.50 -8.03
C LYS A 271 -1.12 -1.07 -7.59
N GLU A 272 0.00 -0.47 -8.00
CA GLU A 272 0.29 0.96 -7.79
C GLU A 272 0.14 1.39 -6.31
N SER A 273 0.44 0.47 -5.40
CA SER A 273 0.12 0.62 -3.97
C SER A 273 1.36 0.68 -3.11
N GLU A 274 1.27 1.35 -1.96
CA GLU A 274 2.33 1.44 -0.97
C GLU A 274 1.86 0.86 0.37
N VAL A 275 2.61 -0.09 0.92
CA VAL A 275 2.31 -0.74 2.19
C VAL A 275 3.51 -0.64 3.12
N THR A 276 3.34 0.05 4.25
CA THR A 276 4.34 0.15 5.31
C THR A 276 3.76 -0.36 6.63
N GLY A 277 4.22 -1.53 7.08
CA GLY A 277 3.79 -2.14 8.35
C GLY A 277 4.79 -1.95 9.51
N ARG A 278 4.65 -2.77 10.57
CA ARG A 278 5.62 -2.86 11.69
C ARG A 278 6.12 -4.31 11.90
N ARG A 279 5.20 -5.27 11.93
CA ARG A 279 5.49 -6.66 12.35
C ARG A 279 5.26 -7.67 11.24
N TYR A 280 4.02 -7.82 10.77
CA TYR A 280 3.69 -8.69 9.63
C TYR A 280 3.21 -7.84 8.46
N THR A 281 4.06 -7.67 7.45
CA THR A 281 3.74 -6.81 6.31
C THR A 281 3.66 -7.64 5.05
N GLY A 282 2.47 -7.72 4.46
CA GLY A 282 2.26 -8.22 3.11
C GLY A 282 1.69 -7.13 2.22
N GLY A 283 2.01 -7.14 0.93
CA GLY A 283 1.31 -6.25 0.00
C GLY A 283 -0.20 -6.52 -0.04
N ILE A 284 -0.62 -7.77 0.19
CA ILE A 284 -2.02 -8.18 0.23
C ILE A 284 -2.45 -8.62 1.62
N VAL A 285 -1.67 -9.45 2.32
CA VAL A 285 -2.04 -10.02 3.63
C VAL A 285 -0.93 -9.84 4.66
N GLY A 286 -1.18 -9.20 5.80
CA GLY A 286 -0.21 -9.12 6.90
C GLY A 286 0.05 -10.51 7.51
N TYR A 287 -0.95 -11.04 8.22
CA TYR A 287 -0.93 -12.36 8.85
C TYR A 287 -1.97 -13.30 8.22
N SER A 288 -1.57 -14.56 8.01
CA SER A 288 -2.42 -15.64 7.50
C SER A 288 -2.43 -16.82 8.47
N GLY A 289 -3.60 -17.17 9.01
CA GLY A 289 -3.81 -18.26 9.97
C GLY A 289 -3.77 -19.66 9.35
N VAL A 290 -3.83 -20.70 10.20
CA VAL A 290 -3.59 -22.11 9.80
C VAL A 290 -4.54 -22.61 8.70
N ASN A 291 -5.78 -22.11 8.68
CA ASN A 291 -6.83 -22.53 7.75
C ASN A 291 -7.04 -21.52 6.60
N ALA A 292 -6.18 -20.52 6.48
CA ALA A 292 -6.22 -19.55 5.41
C ALA A 292 -5.64 -20.12 4.11
N VAL A 293 -6.27 -19.77 2.99
CA VAL A 293 -5.78 -20.07 1.64
C VAL A 293 -5.63 -18.76 0.88
N ILE A 294 -4.41 -18.49 0.40
CA ILE A 294 -4.11 -17.35 -0.47
C ILE A 294 -3.73 -17.92 -1.84
N GLU A 295 -4.55 -17.64 -2.86
CA GLU A 295 -4.41 -18.26 -4.17
C GLU A 295 -4.54 -17.26 -5.33
N GLN A 296 -3.74 -17.40 -6.38
CA GLN A 296 -3.89 -16.59 -7.61
C GLN A 296 -3.84 -15.07 -7.35
N CYS A 297 -3.07 -14.65 -6.34
CA CYS A 297 -2.97 -13.25 -5.96
C CYS A 297 -1.74 -12.58 -6.57
N TYR A 298 -1.88 -11.31 -6.91
CA TYR A 298 -0.87 -10.51 -7.58
C TYR A 298 -0.65 -9.19 -6.88
N PHE A 299 0.61 -8.86 -6.60
CA PHE A 299 0.98 -7.57 -6.02
C PHE A 299 1.99 -6.82 -6.90
N ASP A 300 1.66 -5.56 -7.17
CA ASP A 300 2.50 -4.54 -7.81
C ASP A 300 2.46 -3.25 -6.99
N GLY A 301 3.61 -2.76 -6.58
CA GLY A 301 3.69 -1.67 -5.62
C GLY A 301 4.96 -1.73 -4.80
N VAL A 302 4.93 -1.07 -3.64
CA VAL A 302 6.04 -1.02 -2.69
C VAL A 302 5.60 -1.59 -1.36
N VAL A 303 6.37 -2.55 -0.83
CA VAL A 303 6.21 -3.04 0.54
C VAL A 303 7.43 -2.64 1.36
N ASN A 304 7.20 -1.98 2.49
CA ASN A 304 8.18 -1.53 3.46
C ASN A 304 7.79 -1.96 4.87
N ASN A 305 8.72 -1.88 5.80
CA ASN A 305 8.42 -2.08 7.21
C ASN A 305 9.12 -1.00 8.04
N SER A 306 8.48 -0.54 9.11
CA SER A 306 8.97 0.55 9.97
C SER A 306 9.73 0.05 11.21
N THR A 307 9.63 -1.25 11.51
CA THR A 307 10.36 -1.93 12.60
C THR A 307 10.78 -3.33 12.19
N VAL A 308 11.46 -4.06 13.08
CA VAL A 308 11.85 -5.47 12.84
C VAL A 308 10.60 -6.30 12.58
N GLY A 309 10.58 -7.04 11.47
CA GLY A 309 9.42 -7.87 11.15
C GLY A 309 9.60 -8.79 9.95
N TYR A 310 8.49 -9.37 9.53
CA TYR A 310 8.36 -10.31 8.43
C TYR A 310 7.67 -9.60 7.26
N ILE A 311 8.37 -9.52 6.13
CA ILE A 311 7.96 -8.72 4.98
C ILE A 311 7.79 -9.65 3.78
N GLY A 312 6.59 -9.70 3.21
CA GLY A 312 6.25 -10.41 2.00
C GLY A 312 5.68 -9.49 0.94
N GLY A 313 5.94 -9.74 -0.33
CA GLY A 313 5.20 -9.06 -1.41
C GLY A 313 3.71 -9.44 -1.39
N ILE A 314 3.40 -10.68 -1.01
CA ILE A 314 2.02 -11.18 -0.90
C ILE A 314 1.58 -11.27 0.56
N VAL A 315 2.34 -11.99 1.38
CA VAL A 315 1.99 -12.27 2.78
C VAL A 315 3.15 -12.04 3.76
N GLY A 316 2.95 -11.29 4.84
CA GLY A 316 4.00 -11.09 5.84
C GLY A 316 4.35 -12.39 6.57
N TYR A 317 3.36 -12.99 7.23
CA TYR A 317 3.48 -14.21 8.02
C TYR A 317 2.43 -15.24 7.62
N ALA A 318 2.86 -16.41 7.14
CA ALA A 318 1.97 -17.45 6.63
C ALA A 318 1.99 -18.71 7.49
N GLU A 319 0.88 -18.99 8.18
CA GLU A 319 0.54 -20.30 8.73
C GLU A 319 -0.42 -21.09 7.82
N GLY A 320 -1.00 -20.41 6.83
CA GLY A 320 -1.87 -20.99 5.81
C GLY A 320 -1.12 -21.52 4.59
N ARG A 321 -1.90 -21.79 3.53
CA ARG A 321 -1.38 -22.21 2.23
C ARG A 321 -1.28 -21.02 1.28
N VAL A 322 -0.17 -20.90 0.57
CA VAL A 322 0.03 -19.88 -0.46
C VAL A 322 0.34 -20.56 -1.78
N SER A 323 -0.43 -20.26 -2.82
CA SER A 323 -0.17 -20.85 -4.15
C SER A 323 -0.54 -19.96 -5.32
N ASN A 324 0.13 -20.14 -6.46
CA ASN A 324 -0.16 -19.38 -7.68
C ASN A 324 -0.08 -17.85 -7.49
N CYS A 325 0.75 -17.38 -6.54
CA CYS A 325 0.86 -15.97 -6.26
C CYS A 325 2.09 -15.36 -6.93
N THR A 326 1.99 -14.11 -7.37
CA THR A 326 3.08 -13.40 -8.03
C THR A 326 3.29 -12.02 -7.41
N ASN A 327 4.51 -11.75 -6.96
CA ASN A 327 4.95 -10.41 -6.61
C ASN A 327 5.79 -9.82 -7.74
N ILE A 328 5.38 -8.68 -8.29
CA ILE A 328 6.23 -7.85 -9.15
C ILE A 328 6.66 -6.55 -8.47
N GLY A 329 6.00 -6.21 -7.36
CA GLY A 329 6.29 -5.03 -6.56
C GLY A 329 7.66 -5.07 -5.90
N THR A 330 8.20 -3.89 -5.62
CA THR A 330 9.48 -3.74 -4.92
C THR A 330 9.27 -3.93 -3.42
N ILE A 331 10.09 -4.78 -2.81
CA ILE A 331 10.18 -4.89 -1.37
C ILE A 331 11.38 -4.07 -0.92
N GLY A 332 11.10 -2.82 -0.56
CA GLY A 332 12.07 -1.84 -0.08
C GLY A 332 12.23 -1.95 1.43
N ASN A 333 13.40 -1.59 1.95
CA ASN A 333 13.61 -1.54 3.39
C ASN A 333 13.80 -0.09 3.85
N ALA A 334 12.72 0.50 4.36
CA ALA A 334 12.80 1.63 5.27
C ALA A 334 13.27 1.14 6.64
N THR A 335 14.56 0.82 6.79
CA THR A 335 15.30 0.84 8.08
C THR A 335 15.20 -0.30 9.14
N PRO A 336 14.58 -1.48 8.98
CA PRO A 336 14.72 -2.49 10.03
C PRO A 336 15.97 -3.35 9.89
N ASP A 337 16.76 -3.33 10.96
CA ASP A 337 17.73 -4.36 11.30
C ASP A 337 16.99 -5.66 11.67
N SER A 338 17.61 -6.82 11.42
CA SER A 338 17.10 -8.15 11.81
C SER A 338 15.75 -8.57 11.18
N ALA A 339 15.40 -8.06 10.00
CA ALA A 339 14.15 -8.39 9.30
C ALA A 339 14.24 -9.73 8.53
N PHE A 340 13.09 -10.35 8.26
CA PHE A 340 12.95 -11.49 7.35
C PHE A 340 12.13 -11.10 6.14
N ILE A 341 12.73 -11.14 4.96
CA ILE A 341 12.18 -10.54 3.74
C ILE A 341 12.02 -11.63 2.68
N GLY A 342 10.83 -11.76 2.11
CA GLY A 342 10.60 -12.65 0.98
C GLY A 342 9.73 -12.05 -0.10
N GLY A 343 9.98 -12.42 -1.36
CA GLY A 343 9.19 -11.94 -2.48
C GLY A 343 7.72 -12.32 -2.38
N ILE A 344 7.43 -13.52 -1.90
CA ILE A 344 6.07 -13.99 -1.62
C ILE A 344 5.75 -13.85 -0.14
N ALA A 345 6.58 -14.44 0.72
CA ALA A 345 6.32 -14.51 2.16
C ALA A 345 7.50 -14.06 3.02
N GLY A 346 7.28 -13.24 4.05
CA GLY A 346 8.32 -12.94 5.04
C GLY A 346 8.71 -14.18 5.84
N LYS A 347 7.70 -14.89 6.36
CA LYS A 347 7.87 -16.19 7.04
C LYS A 347 6.79 -17.19 6.67
N LEU A 348 7.19 -18.45 6.57
CA LEU A 348 6.32 -19.62 6.45
C LEU A 348 6.47 -20.49 7.69
N GLU A 349 5.37 -20.65 8.43
CA GLU A 349 5.36 -21.36 9.71
C GLU A 349 5.14 -22.86 9.54
N GLY A 350 5.77 -23.67 10.40
CA GLY A 350 5.55 -25.11 10.44
C GLY A 350 5.85 -25.82 9.11
N ASP A 351 5.09 -26.87 8.83
CA ASP A 351 5.20 -27.76 7.66
C ASP A 351 4.49 -27.23 6.40
N LYS A 352 4.20 -25.93 6.36
CA LYS A 352 3.35 -25.33 5.33
C LYS A 352 4.06 -25.22 3.98
N LEU A 353 3.26 -24.91 2.97
CA LEU A 353 3.63 -25.01 1.56
C LEU A 353 3.43 -23.68 0.85
N ILE A 354 4.47 -23.22 0.15
CA ILE A 354 4.33 -22.26 -0.95
C ILE A 354 4.56 -23.01 -2.26
N LYS A 355 3.62 -22.86 -3.20
CA LYS A 355 3.55 -23.66 -4.43
C LYS A 355 3.27 -22.78 -5.64
N ASP A 356 3.90 -23.08 -6.78
CA ASP A 356 3.59 -22.43 -8.07
C ASP A 356 3.64 -20.89 -7.99
N SER A 357 4.56 -20.31 -7.20
CA SER A 357 4.57 -18.88 -6.89
C SER A 357 5.87 -18.21 -7.33
N PHE A 358 5.77 -16.95 -7.73
CA PHE A 358 6.84 -16.24 -8.44
C PHE A 358 7.14 -14.88 -7.84
N ASN A 359 8.41 -14.59 -7.61
CA ASN A 359 8.86 -13.24 -7.35
C ASN A 359 9.60 -12.69 -8.57
N ILE A 360 9.12 -11.58 -9.11
CA ILE A 360 9.77 -10.81 -10.17
C ILE A 360 10.27 -9.47 -9.61
N GLY A 361 9.62 -8.99 -8.56
CA GLY A 361 9.95 -7.75 -7.90
C GLY A 361 11.31 -7.74 -7.22
N LYS A 362 11.93 -6.57 -7.16
CA LYS A 362 13.21 -6.36 -6.46
C LYS A 362 13.02 -6.54 -4.96
N ILE A 363 13.97 -7.17 -4.29
CA ILE A 363 14.03 -7.30 -2.83
C ILE A 363 15.31 -6.63 -2.30
N GLY A 364 15.15 -5.76 -1.31
CA GLY A 364 16.19 -5.38 -0.36
C GLY A 364 16.77 -3.97 -0.51
N SER A 365 17.72 -3.66 0.37
CA SER A 365 18.37 -2.36 0.59
C SER A 365 19.83 -2.56 1.04
N THR A 366 20.70 -1.59 0.79
CA THR A 366 22.13 -1.65 1.16
C THR A 366 22.42 -1.27 2.60
N ASP A 367 21.41 -0.78 3.34
CA ASP A 367 21.62 -0.15 4.66
C ASP A 367 21.17 -1.04 5.83
N THR A 368 20.78 -2.28 5.57
CA THR A 368 20.25 -3.21 6.58
C THR A 368 21.35 -3.88 7.41
N VAL A 369 21.12 -4.13 8.69
CA VAL A 369 22.00 -4.95 9.55
C VAL A 369 21.26 -6.19 10.10
N GLY A 370 21.88 -7.36 10.11
CA GLY A 370 21.33 -8.61 10.65
C GLY A 370 20.14 -9.19 9.89
N SER A 371 19.82 -8.69 8.70
CA SER A 371 18.59 -9.05 7.97
C SER A 371 18.75 -10.30 7.11
N ASN A 372 17.64 -11.00 6.89
CA ASN A 372 17.59 -12.21 6.09
C ASN A 372 16.63 -12.04 4.92
N ALA A 373 17.05 -12.45 3.73
CA ALA A 373 16.20 -12.37 2.55
C ALA A 373 16.21 -13.66 1.72
N GLY A 374 15.04 -14.01 1.20
CA GLY A 374 14.87 -15.05 0.20
C GLY A 374 14.05 -14.53 -0.98
N GLY A 375 14.42 -14.87 -2.21
CA GLY A 375 13.63 -14.46 -3.37
C GLY A 375 12.15 -14.87 -3.30
N ILE A 376 11.82 -15.98 -2.64
CA ILE A 376 10.44 -16.42 -2.39
C ILE A 376 10.05 -16.22 -0.92
N VAL A 377 10.85 -16.74 0.00
CA VAL A 377 10.52 -16.71 1.44
C VAL A 377 11.71 -16.30 2.31
N GLY A 378 11.48 -15.36 3.23
CA GLY A 378 12.51 -14.87 4.14
C GLY A 378 12.95 -15.94 5.16
N ARG A 379 12.03 -16.74 5.70
CA ARG A 379 12.34 -17.85 6.63
C ARG A 379 11.26 -18.93 6.63
N ALA A 380 11.64 -20.20 6.53
CA ALA A 380 10.71 -21.34 6.43
C ALA A 380 11.30 -22.65 7.00
N PRO A 381 11.78 -22.69 8.26
CA PRO A 381 12.65 -23.77 8.77
C PRO A 381 12.10 -25.19 8.60
N ASN A 382 10.78 -25.37 8.68
CA ASN A 382 10.08 -26.65 8.48
C ASN A 382 9.23 -26.68 7.19
N GLY A 383 9.26 -25.60 6.41
CA GLY A 383 8.38 -25.37 5.28
C GLY A 383 8.87 -26.01 3.98
N THR A 384 7.97 -26.06 3.00
CA THR A 384 8.23 -26.60 1.67
C THR A 384 8.02 -25.56 0.59
N LEU A 385 8.97 -25.45 -0.34
CA LEU A 385 8.80 -24.78 -1.63
C LEU A 385 8.69 -25.81 -2.76
N THR A 386 7.71 -25.63 -3.63
CA THR A 386 7.61 -26.43 -4.87
C THR A 386 7.22 -25.60 -6.07
N ARG A 387 7.90 -25.79 -7.20
CA ARG A 387 7.63 -25.08 -8.46
C ARG A 387 7.57 -23.55 -8.30
N CYS A 388 8.44 -23.00 -7.45
CA CYS A 388 8.54 -21.56 -7.24
C CYS A 388 9.72 -20.99 -8.01
N ALA A 389 9.65 -19.72 -8.41
CA ALA A 389 10.80 -19.06 -9.02
C ALA A 389 11.01 -17.61 -8.63
N ASN A 390 12.29 -17.27 -8.45
CA ASN A 390 12.70 -15.89 -8.28
C ASN A 390 13.38 -15.38 -9.57
N HIS A 391 12.88 -14.25 -10.07
CA HIS A 391 13.43 -13.48 -11.17
C HIS A 391 13.90 -12.09 -10.72
N GLY A 392 13.35 -11.58 -9.62
CA GLY A 392 13.76 -10.31 -9.05
C GLY A 392 15.15 -10.35 -8.40
N SER A 393 15.89 -9.25 -8.47
CA SER A 393 17.16 -9.15 -7.76
C SER A 393 16.92 -9.14 -6.25
N VAL A 394 17.74 -9.89 -5.50
CA VAL A 394 17.75 -9.88 -4.03
C VAL A 394 19.06 -9.24 -3.60
N THR A 395 19.02 -8.10 -2.92
CA THR A 395 20.23 -7.36 -2.53
C THR A 395 20.13 -6.85 -1.10
N LEU A 396 21.08 -7.26 -0.25
CA LEU A 396 21.28 -6.74 1.10
C LEU A 396 22.69 -6.14 1.24
N ASN A 397 22.98 -5.50 2.37
CA ASN A 397 24.29 -4.95 2.67
C ASN A 397 25.39 -6.02 2.53
N SER A 398 26.37 -5.77 1.65
CA SER A 398 27.46 -6.71 1.40
C SER A 398 28.59 -6.67 2.43
N ASN A 399 28.56 -5.72 3.36
CA ASN A 399 29.51 -5.60 4.48
C ASN A 399 28.97 -6.17 5.79
N ASP A 400 27.68 -6.50 5.85
CA ASP A 400 27.04 -6.99 7.06
C ASP A 400 27.17 -8.52 7.18
N GLN A 401 27.95 -8.94 8.16
CA GLN A 401 28.27 -10.36 8.40
C GLN A 401 27.12 -11.13 9.03
N ASP A 402 26.11 -10.43 9.54
CA ASP A 402 24.94 -11.03 10.18
C ASP A 402 23.77 -11.20 9.18
N SER A 403 23.89 -10.64 7.97
CA SER A 403 22.89 -10.79 6.91
C SER A 403 23.10 -12.03 6.06
N PHE A 404 22.02 -12.81 5.86
CA PHE A 404 22.00 -13.99 4.98
C PHE A 404 20.98 -13.82 3.88
N ILE A 405 21.39 -14.09 2.65
CA ILE A 405 20.60 -13.80 1.46
C ILE A 405 20.58 -14.99 0.49
N SER A 406 19.40 -15.30 0.00
CA SER A 406 19.17 -16.44 -0.87
C SER A 406 18.28 -16.10 -2.06
N GLY A 407 18.55 -16.74 -3.20
CA GLY A 407 17.70 -16.64 -4.38
C GLY A 407 16.29 -17.23 -4.19
N LEU A 408 16.07 -18.20 -3.30
CA LEU A 408 14.73 -18.73 -3.01
C LEU A 408 14.33 -18.60 -1.53
N ALA A 409 15.12 -19.15 -0.62
CA ALA A 409 14.78 -19.19 0.80
C ALA A 409 16.02 -19.13 1.70
N ARG A 410 15.95 -18.47 2.86
CA ARG A 410 17.07 -18.46 3.81
C ARG A 410 17.18 -19.78 4.58
N ASP A 411 16.23 -20.07 5.47
CA ASP A 411 16.14 -21.36 6.18
C ASP A 411 14.96 -22.15 5.62
N ILE A 412 15.18 -23.38 5.17
CA ILE A 412 14.10 -24.20 4.64
C ILE A 412 14.27 -25.70 4.83
N TYR A 413 13.16 -26.43 4.97
CA TYR A 413 13.19 -27.88 5.01
C TYR A 413 13.32 -28.48 3.60
N ILE A 414 12.35 -28.23 2.71
CA ILE A 414 12.33 -28.84 1.38
C ILE A 414 12.21 -27.78 0.27
N ILE A 415 13.06 -27.89 -0.76
CA ILE A 415 12.88 -27.18 -2.03
C ILE A 415 12.79 -28.20 -3.17
N THR A 416 11.78 -28.09 -4.03
CA THR A 416 11.64 -28.96 -5.21
C THR A 416 11.24 -28.20 -6.46
N ASN A 417 11.80 -28.59 -7.61
CA ASN A 417 11.43 -28.05 -8.93
C ASN A 417 11.41 -26.51 -9.00
N SER A 418 12.28 -25.85 -8.24
CA SER A 418 12.25 -24.39 -8.05
C SER A 418 13.56 -23.77 -8.48
N TYR A 419 13.53 -22.50 -8.90
CA TYR A 419 14.72 -21.91 -9.49
C TYR A 419 14.86 -20.41 -9.27
N ASN A 420 16.12 -19.97 -9.20
CA ASN A 420 16.45 -18.55 -9.16
C ASN A 420 17.12 -18.12 -10.48
N THR A 421 16.68 -17.00 -11.03
CA THR A 421 17.33 -16.31 -12.16
C THR A 421 17.70 -14.87 -11.82
N GLY A 422 17.14 -14.31 -10.74
CA GLY A 422 17.47 -12.98 -10.25
C GLY A 422 18.86 -12.95 -9.62
N ASP A 423 19.56 -11.83 -9.78
CA ASP A 423 20.88 -11.65 -9.17
C ASP A 423 20.75 -11.55 -7.63
N VAL A 424 21.69 -12.19 -6.93
CA VAL A 424 21.74 -12.22 -5.47
C VAL A 424 23.03 -11.54 -5.01
N SER A 425 22.91 -10.50 -4.20
CA SER A 425 24.06 -9.73 -3.71
C SER A 425 24.01 -9.48 -2.19
N GLY A 426 25.05 -9.88 -1.47
CA GLY A 426 25.17 -9.67 -0.01
C GLY A 426 26.37 -10.40 0.59
N TYR A 427 26.51 -10.41 1.92
CA TYR A 427 27.68 -11.03 2.57
C TYR A 427 27.63 -12.57 2.49
N TRP A 428 26.55 -13.19 2.98
CA TRP A 428 26.30 -14.64 2.87
C TRP A 428 25.26 -14.92 1.78
N ALA A 429 25.69 -14.87 0.52
CA ALA A 429 24.81 -14.98 -0.65
C ALA A 429 24.79 -16.40 -1.27
N SER A 430 23.58 -16.96 -1.41
CA SER A 430 23.30 -18.26 -2.04
C SER A 430 22.25 -18.16 -3.15
N GLY A 431 22.34 -19.00 -4.18
CA GLY A 431 21.36 -19.02 -5.28
C GLY A 431 20.05 -19.74 -4.96
N LEU A 432 19.99 -20.60 -3.95
CA LEU A 432 18.81 -21.43 -3.66
C LEU A 432 18.37 -21.27 -2.20
N GLY A 433 19.02 -22.02 -1.31
CA GLY A 433 18.79 -22.02 0.14
C GLY A 433 20.00 -21.47 0.87
N GLY A 434 19.82 -20.85 2.04
CA GLY A 434 20.93 -20.64 2.98
C GLY A 434 21.22 -21.97 3.68
N VAL A 435 20.25 -22.43 4.47
CA VAL A 435 20.24 -23.75 5.11
C VAL A 435 19.08 -24.58 4.56
N ILE A 436 19.37 -25.79 4.04
CA ILE A 436 18.38 -26.77 3.63
C ILE A 436 18.52 -28.04 4.48
N THR A 437 17.54 -28.34 5.32
CA THR A 437 17.64 -29.44 6.31
C THR A 437 16.94 -30.74 5.88
N GLY A 438 15.88 -30.67 5.08
CA GLY A 438 15.11 -31.84 4.63
C GLY A 438 15.60 -32.38 3.30
N GLY A 439 15.54 -31.58 2.23
CA GLY A 439 15.98 -32.00 0.91
C GLY A 439 15.84 -30.96 -0.20
N SER A 440 16.61 -31.16 -1.27
CA SER A 440 16.62 -30.30 -2.45
C SER A 440 16.66 -31.17 -3.72
N LEU A 441 15.65 -31.03 -4.59
CA LEU A 441 15.49 -31.84 -5.79
C LEU A 441 15.09 -31.00 -7.00
N LYS A 442 15.84 -31.11 -8.10
CA LYS A 442 15.55 -30.47 -9.40
C LYS A 442 15.46 -28.94 -9.28
N ASN A 443 16.37 -28.37 -8.49
CA ASN A 443 16.45 -26.93 -8.31
C ASN A 443 17.68 -26.38 -9.06
N TYR A 444 17.60 -25.14 -9.54
CA TYR A 444 18.74 -24.51 -10.19
C TYR A 444 18.83 -23.02 -9.91
N ASN A 445 20.05 -22.51 -9.93
CA ASN A 445 20.33 -21.08 -9.93
C ASN A 445 20.99 -20.68 -11.25
N ALA A 446 20.45 -19.67 -11.91
CA ALA A 446 21.01 -19.03 -13.10
C ALA A 446 21.35 -17.54 -12.86
N GLY A 447 20.93 -16.95 -11.74
CA GLY A 447 21.29 -15.58 -11.35
C GLY A 447 22.74 -15.46 -10.93
N GLN A 448 23.32 -14.27 -11.10
CA GLN A 448 24.66 -13.97 -10.59
C GLN A 448 24.64 -13.92 -9.06
N ILE A 449 25.65 -14.52 -8.43
CA ILE A 449 25.84 -14.46 -6.99
C ILE A 449 27.08 -13.60 -6.74
N SER A 450 26.93 -12.52 -5.99
CA SER A 450 27.97 -11.51 -5.75
C SER A 450 27.92 -10.96 -4.33
N GLY A 451 28.94 -10.22 -3.90
CA GLY A 451 28.96 -9.54 -2.59
C GLY A 451 30.24 -9.74 -1.80
N GLY A 452 30.12 -9.84 -0.47
CA GLY A 452 31.24 -9.83 0.49
C GLY A 452 32.21 -11.00 0.32
N ARG A 453 33.20 -11.14 1.23
CA ARG A 453 34.26 -12.18 1.15
C ARG A 453 33.74 -13.62 1.00
N ASN A 454 32.48 -13.85 1.33
CA ASN A 454 31.82 -15.15 1.38
C ASN A 454 30.64 -15.28 0.39
N ALA A 455 30.48 -14.33 -0.54
CA ALA A 455 29.47 -14.45 -1.59
C ALA A 455 29.80 -15.61 -2.55
N GLY A 456 28.78 -16.43 -2.85
CA GLY A 456 28.95 -17.70 -3.58
C GLY A 456 29.01 -18.92 -2.67
N ILE A 457 29.16 -18.71 -1.35
CA ILE A 457 29.01 -19.76 -0.35
C ILE A 457 27.58 -20.26 -0.31
N THR A 458 27.55 -21.56 -0.42
CA THR A 458 26.45 -22.41 -0.78
C THR A 458 25.39 -22.63 0.28
N CYS A 459 24.17 -22.92 -0.17
CA CYS A 459 23.33 -24.01 0.34
C CYS A 459 24.11 -24.97 1.26
N LEU A 460 23.95 -24.80 2.56
CA LEU A 460 24.37 -25.74 3.58
C LEU A 460 23.33 -26.84 3.62
N LEU A 461 23.71 -28.04 3.18
CA LEU A 461 22.87 -29.22 3.26
C LEU A 461 23.23 -29.98 4.53
N GLU A 462 22.25 -30.19 5.42
CA GLU A 462 22.44 -31.06 6.57
C GLU A 462 22.21 -32.52 6.13
N THR A 463 23.29 -33.30 6.05
CA THR A 463 23.21 -34.74 5.77
C THR A 463 23.50 -35.53 7.04
N MET A 464 22.47 -36.15 7.63
CA MET A 464 22.64 -37.10 8.75
C MET A 464 23.53 -36.53 9.89
N GLY A 465 23.36 -35.25 10.23
CA GLY A 465 24.14 -34.57 11.28
C GLY A 465 25.53 -34.06 10.87
N GLN A 466 25.86 -34.06 9.58
CA GLN A 466 27.05 -33.41 9.02
C GLN A 466 26.66 -32.31 8.02
N TRP A 467 27.33 -31.16 8.12
CA TRP A 467 27.15 -30.01 7.24
C TRP A 467 28.08 -30.12 6.02
N GLU A 468 27.52 -30.11 4.80
CA GLU A 468 28.29 -30.05 3.56
C GLU A 468 28.04 -28.73 2.82
N GLU A 469 29.13 -28.05 2.42
CA GLU A 469 29.12 -26.79 1.68
C GLU A 469 29.28 -27.06 0.17
N ILE A 470 28.31 -26.69 -0.68
CA ILE A 470 28.24 -27.14 -2.10
C ILE A 470 28.36 -26.04 -3.18
N GLN A 471 29.45 -25.27 -3.28
CA GLN A 471 29.52 -23.98 -4.03
C GLN A 471 28.61 -23.85 -5.28
N LEU A 472 27.56 -23.01 -5.19
CA LEU A 472 26.55 -22.82 -6.24
C LEU A 472 26.94 -21.62 -7.11
N THR A 473 27.43 -21.91 -8.31
CA THR A 473 27.70 -20.90 -9.35
C THR A 473 26.52 -20.81 -10.33
N ALA A 474 26.45 -19.75 -11.14
CA ALA A 474 25.43 -19.61 -12.17
C ALA A 474 25.42 -20.84 -13.10
N GLY A 475 24.24 -21.46 -13.29
CA GLY A 475 24.07 -22.68 -14.10
C GLY A 475 24.21 -24.01 -13.33
N THR A 476 24.19 -24.00 -12.00
CA THR A 476 24.29 -25.23 -11.19
C THR A 476 22.91 -25.87 -10.96
N ILE A 477 22.78 -27.17 -11.27
CA ILE A 477 21.59 -27.99 -10.97
C ILE A 477 21.91 -28.93 -9.81
N LEU A 478 21.07 -28.93 -8.77
CA LEU A 478 21.17 -29.87 -7.66
C LEU A 478 20.11 -30.98 -7.81
N VAL A 479 20.55 -32.23 -7.89
CA VAL A 479 19.68 -33.41 -7.91
C VAL A 479 20.04 -34.31 -6.73
N ARG A 480 19.16 -34.38 -5.72
CA ARG A 480 19.22 -35.40 -4.67
C ARG A 480 18.18 -36.48 -4.94
N SER A 481 18.61 -37.73 -5.08
CA SER A 481 17.74 -38.90 -4.93
C SER A 481 17.90 -39.42 -3.49
N PRO A 482 16.84 -39.91 -2.82
CA PRO A 482 16.95 -40.51 -1.49
C PRO A 482 17.90 -41.72 -1.41
N PHE A 483 18.45 -42.19 -2.54
CA PHE A 483 19.32 -43.37 -2.62
C PHE A 483 20.69 -43.13 -3.29
N VAL A 484 21.09 -41.89 -3.63
CA VAL A 484 22.36 -41.66 -4.35
C VAL A 484 23.08 -40.40 -3.84
N GLN A 485 24.40 -40.52 -3.61
CA GLN A 485 25.31 -39.40 -3.31
C GLN A 485 25.21 -38.28 -4.36
N MET A 486 25.39 -37.03 -3.91
CA MET A 486 25.34 -35.84 -4.76
C MET A 486 26.32 -35.93 -5.93
N ARG A 487 25.85 -35.60 -7.14
CA ARG A 487 26.70 -35.36 -8.30
C ARG A 487 26.46 -33.95 -8.82
N ARG A 488 27.52 -33.14 -8.87
CA ARG A 488 27.53 -31.90 -9.66
C ARG A 488 27.45 -32.29 -11.13
N ILE A 489 26.36 -31.94 -11.81
CA ILE A 489 26.27 -32.07 -13.26
C ILE A 489 26.61 -30.70 -13.83
N PRO A 490 27.86 -30.46 -14.29
CA PRO A 490 28.14 -29.24 -15.04
C PRO A 490 27.23 -29.22 -16.27
N MET A 491 26.59 -28.09 -16.53
CA MET A 491 25.79 -27.91 -17.73
C MET A 491 26.73 -27.90 -18.93
N VAL A 492 27.03 -29.09 -19.48
CA VAL A 492 27.72 -29.20 -20.76
C VAL A 492 26.78 -28.58 -21.78
N ALA A 493 27.26 -27.56 -22.50
CA ALA A 493 26.55 -26.99 -23.63
C ALA A 493 26.25 -28.13 -24.62
N HIS A 494 25.03 -28.67 -24.58
CA HIS A 494 24.66 -29.75 -25.48
C HIS A 494 24.63 -29.17 -26.90
N GLN A 495 25.55 -29.70 -27.71
CA GLN A 495 25.42 -29.71 -29.16
C GLN A 495 24.12 -30.44 -29.52
N SER A 496 23.43 -29.84 -30.49
CA SER A 496 22.32 -30.38 -31.29
C SER A 496 22.24 -31.90 -31.37
N TRP A 497 21.07 -32.45 -31.08
CA TRP A 497 20.30 -33.36 -31.97
C TRP A 497 18.81 -33.19 -31.67
#